data_AF-A0A969F733-F1
#
_entry.id   AF-A0A969F733-F1
#
_cell.length_a   1.000
_cell.length_b   1.000
_cell.length_c   1.000
_cell.angle_alpha   90.00
_cell.angle_beta   90.00
_cell.angle_gamma   90.00
#
_symmetry.space_group_name_H-M   'P 1'
#
loop_
_entity.id
_entity.type
_entity.pdbx_description
1 polymer ?
#
loop_
_entity_poly.entity_id
_entity_poly.type
_entity_poly.pdbx_seq_one_letter_code
_entity_poly.pdbx_strand_id
1 'polypeptide(L)'
;MHVAIITARAGSKSIIDKNVFTVGGRPMVAYPIQAALDAVKIDRVFISTDGDSIAKVGSEMGCEIIWRPEELCGDHVNMVR
;
A
#
# COMPACT_ATOMS: atom_id res chain seq x y z
N MET A 1 17.55 -4.59 10.87
CA MET A 1 16.63 -3.68 10.19
C MET A 1 15.46 -4.49 9.65
N HIS A 2 14.26 -4.18 10.09
CA HIS A 2 13.02 -4.81 9.70
C HIS A 2 12.17 -3.82 8.91
N VAL A 3 11.63 -4.30 7.81
CA VAL A 3 10.88 -3.47 6.87
C VAL A 3 9.50 -4.08 6.66
N ALA A 4 8.48 -3.23 6.63
CA ALA A 4 7.16 -3.60 6.15
C ALA A 4 6.95 -3.09 4.73
N ILE A 5 6.40 -3.94 3.87
CA ILE A 5 5.98 -3.57 2.52
C ILE A 5 4.49 -3.82 2.36
N ILE A 6 3.76 -2.77 2.00
CA ILE A 6 2.32 -2.82 1.75
C ILE A 6 2.12 -2.78 0.25
N THR A 7 1.60 -3.86 -0.33
CA THR A 7 1.31 -3.94 -1.76
C THR A 7 -0.11 -3.46 -2.03
N ALA A 8 -0.26 -2.35 -2.74
CA ALA A 8 -1.56 -1.73 -2.98
C ALA A 8 -1.66 -1.19 -4.41
N ARG A 9 -2.23 -1.97 -5.32
CA ARG A 9 -2.47 -1.53 -6.71
C ARG A 9 -3.77 -0.74 -6.85
N ALA A 10 -3.85 0.14 -7.85
CA ALA A 10 -5.07 0.89 -8.20
C ALA A 10 -6.15 -0.03 -8.77
N GLY A 11 -5.78 -0.95 -9.68
CA GLY A 11 -6.69 -1.82 -10.46
C GLY A 11 -7.42 -2.93 -9.69
N SER A 12 -8.17 -2.59 -8.65
CA SER A 12 -8.98 -3.55 -7.90
C SER A 12 -10.22 -3.99 -8.69
N LYS A 13 -10.44 -5.31 -8.81
CA LYS A 13 -11.53 -5.88 -9.64
C LYS A 13 -12.89 -5.95 -8.94
N SER A 14 -12.90 -6.36 -7.67
CA SER A 14 -14.16 -6.58 -6.93
C SER A 14 -14.74 -5.29 -6.36
N ILE A 15 -13.88 -4.42 -5.84
CA ILE A 15 -14.23 -3.09 -5.36
C ILE A 15 -13.34 -2.12 -6.11
N ILE A 16 -13.92 -1.26 -6.93
CA ILE A 16 -13.18 -0.23 -7.67
C ILE A 16 -12.47 0.66 -6.64
N ASP A 17 -11.20 0.96 -6.88
CA ASP A 17 -10.37 1.80 -6.01
C ASP A 17 -10.32 1.36 -4.54
N LYS A 18 -10.45 0.05 -4.29
CA LYS A 18 -10.54 -0.56 -2.94
C LYS A 18 -9.56 0.03 -1.91
N ASN A 19 -8.31 0.28 -2.29
CA ASN A 19 -7.27 0.74 -1.37
C ASN A 19 -7.49 2.19 -0.89
N VAL A 20 -8.14 3.03 -1.70
CA VAL A 20 -8.51 4.41 -1.30
C VAL A 20 -9.97 4.55 -0.92
N PHE A 21 -10.78 3.50 -1.14
CA PHE A 21 -12.15 3.44 -0.68
C PHE A 21 -12.22 3.62 0.85
N THR A 22 -13.11 4.51 1.29
CA THR A 22 -13.28 4.83 2.71
C THR A 22 -14.03 3.72 3.43
N VAL A 23 -13.36 3.11 4.41
CA VAL A 23 -13.94 2.14 5.34
C VAL A 23 -13.80 2.72 6.74
N GLY A 24 -14.88 2.76 7.53
CA GLY A 24 -14.80 3.26 8.91
C GLY A 24 -14.23 4.67 9.07
N GLY A 25 -14.42 5.54 8.07
CA GLY A 25 -13.93 6.93 8.06
C GLY A 25 -12.48 7.11 7.61
N ARG A 26 -11.77 6.08 7.16
CA ARG A 26 -10.39 6.17 6.64
C ARG A 26 -10.24 5.39 5.33
N PRO A 27 -9.30 5.76 4.44
CA PRO A 27 -8.97 4.93 3.27
C PRO A 27 -8.55 3.52 3.72
N MET A 28 -8.98 2.47 3.01
CA MET A 28 -8.69 1.09 3.41
C MET A 28 -7.19 0.83 3.60
N VAL A 29 -6.33 1.43 2.78
CA VAL A 29 -4.88 1.26 2.87
C VAL A 29 -4.27 1.90 4.12
N ALA A 30 -4.95 2.85 4.77
CA ALA A 30 -4.48 3.48 6.00
C ALA A 30 -4.41 2.51 7.18
N TYR A 31 -5.24 1.48 7.20
CA TYR A 31 -5.28 0.48 8.27
C TYR A 31 -3.98 -0.34 8.37
N PRO A 32 -3.50 -1.03 7.30
CA PRO A 32 -2.23 -1.74 7.36
C PRO A 32 -1.03 -0.79 7.53
N ILE A 33 -1.11 0.45 7.02
CA ILE A 33 -0.06 1.45 7.27
C ILE A 33 0.07 1.75 8.75
N GLN A 34 -1.04 2.09 9.41
CA GLN A 34 -1.04 2.40 10.83
C GLN A 34 -0.53 1.21 11.66
N ALA A 35 -0.99 0.00 11.35
CA ALA A 35 -0.52 -1.21 12.03
C ALA A 35 1.00 -1.43 11.89
N ALA A 36 1.58 -1.09 10.73
CA ALA A 36 3.02 -1.19 10.50
C ALA A 36 3.81 -0.09 11.25
N LEU A 37 3.28 1.13 11.30
CA LEU A 37 3.89 2.26 12.03
C LEU A 37 3.86 2.08 13.55
N ASP A 38 2.79 1.47 14.08
CA ASP A 38 2.63 1.20 15.51
C ASP A 38 3.46 -0.01 15.99
N ALA A 39 4.03 -0.79 15.06
CA ALA A 39 4.77 -1.99 15.38
C ALA A 39 6.20 -1.66 15.86
N VAL A 40 6.48 -1.95 17.13
CA VAL A 40 7.78 -1.69 17.80
C VAL A 40 9.00 -2.23 17.05
N LYS A 41 8.83 -3.30 16.26
CA LYS A 41 9.93 -3.97 15.54
C LYS A 41 10.05 -3.59 14.07
N ILE A 42 9.26 -2.65 13.54
CA ILE A 42 9.37 -2.23 12.13
C ILE A 42 10.11 -0.89 12.09
N ASP A 43 11.22 -0.84 11.36
CA ASP A 43 12.05 0.37 11.26
C ASP A 43 11.58 1.29 10.12
N ARG A 44 11.10 0.70 9.01
CA ARG A 44 10.66 1.43 7.81
C ARG A 44 9.43 0.78 7.18
N VAL A 45 8.53 1.61 6.65
CA VAL A 45 7.30 1.19 5.99
C VAL A 45 7.32 1.71 4.56
N PHE A 46 7.13 0.81 3.61
CA PHE A 46 7.02 1.12 2.18
C PHE A 46 5.63 0.77 1.65
N ILE A 47 5.18 1.52 0.66
CA ILE A 47 4.01 1.17 -0.15
C ILE A 47 4.45 0.92 -1.58
N SER A 48 4.13 -0.26 -2.11
CA SER A 48 4.32 -0.59 -3.53
C SER A 48 3.02 -0.37 -4.27
N THR A 49 2.98 0.61 -5.16
CA THR A 49 1.74 1.04 -5.84
C THR A 49 1.98 1.59 -7.24
N ASP A 50 0.96 1.48 -8.08
CA ASP A 50 0.82 2.11 -9.41
C ASP A 50 -0.26 3.22 -9.39
N GLY A 51 -0.82 3.58 -8.23
CA GLY A 51 -1.89 4.55 -8.10
C GLY A 51 -1.50 5.79 -7.31
N ASP A 52 -1.63 6.97 -7.92
CA ASP A 52 -1.31 8.26 -7.29
C ASP A 52 -2.07 8.51 -5.98
N SER A 53 -3.36 8.20 -5.95
CA SER A 53 -4.19 8.38 -4.74
C SER A 53 -3.72 7.50 -3.58
N ILE A 54 -3.19 6.31 -3.87
CA ILE A 54 -2.63 5.39 -2.87
C ILE A 54 -1.29 5.92 -2.38
N ALA A 55 -0.42 6.37 -3.31
CA ALA A 55 0.87 6.96 -2.99
C ALA A 55 0.73 8.21 -2.11
N LYS A 56 -0.29 9.04 -2.37
CA LYS A 56 -0.60 10.21 -1.57
C LYS A 56 -0.93 9.84 -0.12
N VAL A 57 -1.84 8.89 0.11
CA VAL A 57 -2.19 8.41 1.47
C VAL A 57 -0.95 7.86 2.18
N GLY A 58 -0.15 7.04 1.50
CA GLY A 58 1.10 6.49 2.06
C GLY A 58 2.08 7.58 2.48
N SER A 59 2.31 8.58 1.62
CA SER A 59 3.24 9.67 1.87
C SER A 59 2.78 10.55 3.04
N GLU A 60 1.49 10.88 3.10
CA GLU A 60 0.89 11.67 4.19
C GLU A 60 0.99 10.96 5.55
N MET A 61 1.02 9.62 5.55
CA MET A 61 1.20 8.81 6.76
C MET A 61 2.68 8.51 7.09
N GLY A 62 3.64 8.99 6.28
CA GLY A 62 5.08 8.81 6.52
C GLY A 62 5.67 7.52 5.93
N CYS A 63 5.00 6.88 4.97
CA CYS A 63 5.56 5.75 4.22
C CYS A 63 6.42 6.22 3.05
N GLU A 64 7.39 5.39 2.68
CA GLU A 64 8.16 5.56 1.45
C GLU A 64 7.46 4.90 0.26
N ILE A 65 7.48 5.56 -0.90
CA ILE A 65 6.76 5.10 -2.09
C ILE A 65 7.69 4.32 -3.02
N ILE A 66 7.27 3.12 -3.38
CA ILE A 66 7.87 2.30 -4.43
C ILE A 66 6.87 2.25 -5.59
N TRP A 67 7.18 2.98 -6.65
CA TRP A 67 6.39 2.92 -7.89
C TRP A 67 6.51 1.52 -8.49
N ARG A 68 5.38 0.85 -8.60
CA ARG A 68 5.28 -0.49 -9.14
C ARG A 68 5.31 -0.42 -10.66
N PRO A 69 6.30 -1.03 -11.34
CA PRO A 69 6.31 -1.10 -12.80
C PRO A 69 5.11 -1.90 -13.30
N GLU A 70 4.61 -1.54 -14.48
CA GLU A 70 3.35 -2.07 -15.05
C GLU A 70 3.34 -3.61 -15.14
N GLU A 71 4.50 -4.21 -15.44
CA GLU A 71 4.69 -5.67 -15.50
C GLU A 71 4.37 -6.39 -14.18
N LEU A 72 4.40 -5.67 -13.04
CA LEU A 72 4.09 -6.21 -11.72
C LEU A 72 2.64 -5.92 -11.25
N CYS A 73 1.80 -5.31 -12.08
CA CYS A 73 0.43 -4.92 -11.73
C CYS A 73 -0.65 -5.97 -12.09
N GLY A 74 -0.26 -7.04 -12.81
CA GLY A 74 -1.16 -8.12 -13.23
C GLY A 74 -1.65 -9.01 -12.08
N ASP A 75 -2.82 -9.64 -12.24
CA ASP A 75 -3.45 -10.45 -11.18
C ASP A 75 -2.69 -11.75 -10.85
N HIS A 76 -1.82 -12.21 -11.76
CA HIS A 76 -1.01 -13.41 -11.58
C HIS A 76 0.40 -13.11 -11.08
N VAL A 77 0.71 -11.85 -10.78
CA VAL A 77 2.00 -11.44 -10.24
C VAL A 77 2.01 -11.69 -8.74
N ASN A 78 2.74 -12.72 -8.32
CA ASN A 78 3.03 -12.95 -6.91
C ASN A 78 4.19 -12.06 -6.45
N MET A 79 4.29 -11.83 -5.13
CA MET A 79 5.51 -11.26 -4.54
C MET A 79 6.69 -12.13 -4.99
N VAL A 80 7.64 -11.53 -5.72
CA VAL A 80 8.82 -12.21 -6.25
C VAL A 80 9.52 -12.89 -5.08
N ARG A 81 9.72 -14.21 -5.19
CA ARG A 81 10.35 -15.04 -4.16
C ARG A 81 11.82 -14.70 -3.98
#